data_AF-A0A391PHM1-F1
#
_entry.id   AF-A0A391PHM1-F1
#
_cell.length_a   1.000
_cell.length_b   1.000
_cell.length_c   1.000
_cell.angle_alpha   90.00
_cell.angle_beta   90.00
_cell.angle_gamma   90.00
#
_symmetry.space_group_name_H-M   'P 1'
#
loop_
_entity.id
_entity.type
_entity.pdbx_description
1 polymer ?
#
loop_
_entity_poly.entity_id
_entity_poly.type
_entity_poly.pdbx_seq_one_letter_code
_entity_poly.pdbx_strand_id
1 'polypeptide(L)'
;MAPVALAEITITSIIAMFPTSLGGVPWDPSFEWKFVNYTPLLVGSVLLLLYIYWHVSVKNWFTGPIKQVEEPLDPLEPVGEPS
;
A
#
# COMPACT_ATOMS: atom_id res chain seq x y z
N MET A 1 -13.08 5.07 -15.85
CA MET A 1 -12.94 4.07 -14.77
C MET A 1 -13.56 2.77 -15.23
N ALA A 2 -12.99 1.61 -14.88
CA ALA A 2 -13.49 0.29 -15.29
C ALA A 2 -14.20 -0.41 -14.11
N PRO A 3 -15.50 -0.16 -13.88
CA PRO A 3 -16.20 -0.61 -12.68
C PRO A 3 -16.31 -2.13 -12.56
N VAL A 4 -16.46 -2.84 -13.69
CA VAL A 4 -16.54 -4.30 -13.71
C VAL A 4 -15.23 -4.94 -13.23
N ALA A 5 -14.09 -4.44 -13.71
CA ALA A 5 -12.77 -4.93 -13.28
C ALA A 5 -12.54 -4.70 -11.78
N LEU A 6 -12.96 -3.53 -11.24
CA LEU A 6 -12.86 -3.25 -9.81
C LEU A 6 -13.73 -4.19 -8.97
N ALA A 7 -14.95 -4.49 -9.44
CA ALA A 7 -15.85 -5.43 -8.77
C ALA A 7 -15.24 -6.84 -8.75
N GLU A 8 -14.73 -7.32 -9.89
CA GLU A 8 -14.08 -8.63 -9.99
C GLU A 8 -12.87 -8.75 -9.06
N ILE A 9 -11.95 -7.77 -9.09
CA ILE A 9 -10.77 -7.75 -8.23
C ILE A 9 -11.18 -7.76 -6.75
N THR A 10 -12.19 -6.97 -6.38
CA THR A 10 -12.68 -6.91 -5.01
C THR A 10 -13.25 -8.26 -4.55
N ILE A 11 -14.13 -8.86 -5.35
CA ILE A 11 -14.78 -10.14 -5.02
C ILE A 11 -13.75 -11.27 -4.97
N THR A 12 -12.89 -11.38 -5.97
CA THR A 12 -11.86 -12.44 -6.04
C THR A 12 -10.84 -12.31 -4.92
N SER A 13 -10.45 -11.09 -4.55
CA SER A 13 -9.56 -10.85 -3.41
C SER A 13 -10.20 -11.30 -2.09
N ILE A 14 -11.50 -11.02 -1.90
CA ILE A 14 -12.25 -11.49 -0.73
C ILE A 14 -12.23 -13.02 -0.68
N ILE A 15 -12.60 -13.69 -1.77
CA ILE A 15 -12.59 -15.16 -1.87
C ILE A 15 -11.20 -15.73 -1.57
N ALA A 16 -10.13 -15.13 -2.11
CA ALA A 16 -8.77 -15.57 -1.89
C ALA A 16 -8.29 -15.42 -0.43
N MET A 17 -8.94 -14.57 0.37
CA MET A 17 -8.65 -14.41 1.80
C MET A 17 -9.44 -15.37 2.69
N PHE A 18 -10.47 -16.06 2.18
CA PHE A 18 -11.23 -17.05 2.96
C PHE A 18 -10.38 -18.30 3.30
N PRO A 19 -10.74 -19.03 4.36
CA PRO A 19 -10.15 -20.33 4.66
C PRO A 19 -10.39 -21.34 3.53
N THR A 20 -9.36 -22.09 3.15
CA THR A 20 -9.43 -23.13 2.11
C THR A 20 -9.75 -24.52 2.66
N SER A 21 -9.81 -24.65 3.99
CA SER A 21 -10.17 -25.88 4.70
C SER A 21 -10.90 -25.56 6.00
N LEU A 22 -11.64 -26.53 6.55
CA LEU A 22 -12.33 -26.40 7.83
C LEU A 22 -11.37 -26.06 8.97
N GLY A 23 -10.16 -26.64 8.98
CA GLY A 23 -9.15 -26.35 9.98
C GLY A 23 -8.62 -24.90 9.96
N GLY A 24 -8.87 -24.15 8.89
CA GLY A 24 -8.52 -22.72 8.81
C GLY A 24 -9.64 -21.79 9.28
N VAL A 25 -10.81 -22.31 9.62
CA VAL A 25 -11.99 -21.55 10.04
C VAL A 25 -11.92 -21.32 11.56
N PRO A 26 -11.78 -20.07 12.06
CA PRO A 26 -11.55 -19.80 13.48
C PRO A 26 -12.65 -20.27 14.45
N TRP A 27 -13.86 -20.49 13.95
CA TRP A 27 -15.01 -20.95 14.73
C TRP A 27 -15.33 -22.43 14.53
N ASP A 28 -14.51 -23.18 13.80
CA ASP A 28 -14.66 -24.63 13.62
C ASP A 28 -13.89 -25.41 14.71
N PRO A 29 -14.46 -26.49 15.27
CA PRO A 29 -13.78 -27.31 16.28
C PRO A 29 -12.45 -27.94 15.83
N SER A 30 -12.24 -28.10 14.51
CA SER A 30 -11.01 -28.63 13.91
C SER A 30 -9.94 -27.57 13.65
N PHE A 31 -10.15 -26.34 14.13
CA PHE A 31 -9.24 -25.23 13.90
C PHE A 31 -7.81 -25.53 14.37
N GLU A 32 -6.84 -25.34 13.48
CA GLU A 32 -5.43 -25.29 13.82
C GLU A 32 -4.74 -24.13 13.10
N TRP A 33 -3.88 -23.40 13.81
CA TRP A 33 -3.15 -22.24 13.27
C TRP A 33 -2.37 -22.54 11.98
N LYS A 34 -1.90 -23.77 11.78
CA LYS A 34 -1.18 -24.17 10.56
C LYS A 34 -2.05 -24.11 9.29
N PHE A 35 -3.38 -24.09 9.42
CA PHE A 35 -4.33 -24.04 8.31
C PHE A 35 -4.92 -22.63 8.09
N VAL A 36 -4.55 -21.64 8.90
CA VAL A 36 -4.98 -20.25 8.74
C VAL A 36 -4.43 -19.68 7.43
N ASN A 37 -5.27 -18.95 6.70
CA ASN A 37 -4.79 -18.08 5.64
C ASN A 37 -4.13 -16.84 6.26
N TYR A 38 -2.80 -16.78 6.22
CA TYR A 38 -2.04 -15.70 6.86
C TYR A 38 -2.04 -14.38 6.08
N THR A 39 -2.52 -14.38 4.84
CA THR A 39 -2.60 -13.18 3.98
C THR A 39 -3.33 -12.02 4.64
N PRO A 40 -4.61 -12.17 5.09
CA PRO A 40 -5.33 -11.08 5.74
C PRO A 40 -4.66 -10.60 7.03
N LEU A 41 -4.08 -11.52 7.81
CA LEU A 41 -3.42 -11.16 9.07
C LEU A 41 -2.16 -10.35 8.81
N LEU A 42 -1.29 -10.82 7.91
CA LEU A 42 -0.03 -10.14 7.61
C LEU A 42 -0.27 -8.79 6.94
N VAL A 43 -1.05 -8.76 5.86
CA VAL A 43 -1.32 -7.53 5.09
C VAL A 43 -2.07 -6.53 5.96
N GLY A 44 -3.13 -6.96 6.65
CA GLY A 44 -3.90 -6.11 7.55
C GLY A 44 -3.05 -5.54 8.69
N SER A 45 -2.21 -6.38 9.31
CA SER A 45 -1.31 -5.92 10.39
C SER A 45 -0.30 -4.90 9.89
N VAL A 46 0.32 -5.12 8.73
CA VAL A 46 1.29 -4.16 8.16
C VAL A 46 0.61 -2.84 7.82
N LEU A 47 -0.57 -2.86 7.18
CA LEU A 47 -1.33 -1.63 6.88
C LEU A 47 -1.71 -0.87 8.16
N LEU A 48 -2.14 -1.58 9.20
CA LEU A 48 -2.47 -0.98 10.50
C LEU A 48 -1.24 -0.38 11.18
N LEU A 49 -0.10 -1.09 11.17
CA LEU A 49 1.16 -0.60 11.72
C LEU A 49 1.63 0.65 10.98
N LEU A 50 1.57 0.65 9.65
CA LEU A 50 1.91 1.83 8.84
C LEU A 50 0.97 3.00 9.11
N TYR A 51 -0.33 2.74 9.26
CA TYR A 51 -1.31 3.76 9.64
C TYR A 51 -0.98 4.37 11.01
N ILE A 52 -0.75 3.54 12.02
CA ILE A 52 -0.37 4.00 13.37
C ILE A 52 0.94 4.79 13.30
N TYR A 53 1.95 4.26 12.61
CA TYR A 53 3.26 4.89 12.48
C TYR A 53 3.17 6.26 11.79
N TRP A 54 2.34 6.37 10.74
CA TRP A 54 2.03 7.64 10.10
C TRP A 54 1.45 8.65 11.09
N HIS A 55 0.44 8.24 11.86
CA HIS A 55 -0.28 9.12 12.79
C HIS A 55 0.53 9.53 14.02
N VAL A 56 1.46 8.68 14.48
CA VAL A 56 2.29 8.93 15.66
C VAL A 56 3.59 9.66 15.31
N SER A 57 4.21 9.36 14.17
CA SER A 57 5.55 9.86 13.84
C SER A 57 5.62 10.58 12.49
N VAL A 58 5.43 9.86 11.38
CA VAL A 58 5.84 10.32 10.03
C VAL A 58 5.24 11.66 9.65
N LYS A 59 3.96 11.89 9.98
CA LYS A 59 3.27 13.14 9.64
C LYS A 59 3.91 14.40 10.26
N ASN A 60 4.70 14.25 11.33
CA ASN A 60 5.29 15.38 12.06
C ASN A 60 6.61 15.85 11.44
N TRP A 61 7.25 15.04 10.59
CA TRP A 61 8.56 15.36 10.00
C TRP A 61 8.64 15.14 8.48
N PHE A 62 7.68 14.46 7.88
CA PHE A 62 7.62 14.27 6.43
C PHE A 62 7.11 15.53 5.73
N THR A 63 7.97 16.18 4.94
CA THR A 63 7.69 17.43 4.23
C THR A 63 7.11 17.25 2.82
N GLY A 64 6.92 16.00 2.39
CA GLY A 64 6.42 15.68 1.05
C GLY A 64 7.48 15.76 -0.05
N PRO A 65 7.12 15.39 -1.29
CA PRO A 65 8.02 15.46 -2.44
C PRO A 65 8.39 16.91 -2.78
N ILE A 66 9.68 17.19 -2.95
CA ILE A 66 10.16 18.49 -3.45
C ILE A 66 9.89 18.56 -4.95
N LYS A 67 9.08 19.52 -5.39
CA LYS A 67 8.93 19.80 -6.83
C LYS A 67 10.20 20.49 -7.31
N GLN A 68 10.99 19.81 -8.14
CA GLN A 68 12.06 20.46 -8.89
C GLN A 68 11.40 21.42 -9.88
N VAL A 69 11.65 22.72 -9.72
CA VAL A 69 11.22 23.73 -10.69
C VAL A 69 12.19 23.63 -11.86
N GLU A 70 11.69 23.43 -13.08
CA GLU A 70 12.47 23.72 -14.28
C GLU A 70 12.67 25.22 -14.30
N GLU A 71 13.92 25.65 -14.08
CA GLU A 71 14.29 27.05 -14.22
C GLU A 71 13.96 27.48 -15.65
N PRO A 72 13.21 28.57 -15.86
CA PRO A 72 13.04 29.11 -17.20
C PRO A 72 14.43 29.43 -17.74
N LEU A 73 14.79 28.91 -18.92
CA LEU A 73 15.98 29.37 -19.62
C LEU A 73 15.86 30.88 -19.77
N ASP A 74 16.66 31.64 -19.03
CA ASP A 74 16.69 33.10 -19.18
C ASP A 74 17.19 33.40 -20.59
N PRO A 75 16.38 33.99 -21.48
CA PRO A 75 16.80 34.27 -22.85
C PRO A 75 17.96 35.26 -22.94
N LEU A 76 18.32 35.90 -21.82
CA LEU A 76 19.37 36.91 -21.73
C LEU A 76 20.66 36.39 -21.07
N GLU A 77 20.70 35.14 -20.59
CA GLU A 77 21.99 34.54 -20.23
C GLU A 77 22.78 34.21 -21.52
N PRO A 78 23.95 34.81 -21.73
CA PRO A 78 24.82 34.41 -22.83
C PRO A 78 25.23 32.95 -22.57
N VAL A 79 25.01 32.08 -23.56
CA VAL A 79 25.50 30.69 -23.57
C VAL A 79 26.97 30.71 -23.16
N GLY A 80 27.26 30.20 -21.96
CA GLY A 80 28.56 30.38 -21.32
C GLY A 80 29.73 30.03 -22.24
N GLU A 81 30.69 30.95 -22.36
CA GLU A 81 32.02 30.59 -22.84
C GLU A 81 32.64 29.63 -21.80
N PRO A 82 33.11 28.45 -22.23
CA PRO A 82 33.77 27.52 -21.33
C PRO A 82 35.10 28.11 -20.86
N SER A 83 35.26 28.28 -19.54
CA SER A 83 36.55 28.55 -18.87
C SER A 83 37.39 27.30 -18.75
#